data_AF-A0AAJ0CET0-F1
#
_entry.id   AF-A0AAJ0CET0-F1
#
_cell.length_a   1.000
_cell.length_b   1.000
_cell.length_c   1.000
_cell.angle_alpha   90.00
_cell.angle_beta   90.00
_cell.angle_gamma   90.00
#
_symmetry.space_group_name_H-M   'P 1'
#
loop_
_entity.id
_entity.type
_entity.pdbx_description
1 polymer ?
#
loop_
_entity_poly.entity_id
_entity_poly.type
_entity_poly.pdbx_seq_one_letter_code
_entity_poly.pdbx_strand_id
1 'polypeptide(L)'
;MSPPAAISPTQQVAELVTPTSKLAVNGGAKTTTIDEMIGQWDNFKFAPIRESEVSRAMTRRYFKDLDTYAESDIVIIGAGSCGLSAAYVLGKQRPDLKICIIEASVSPGGGAWLGGQLFSAMVMRKPADAFLREIGVPYEDEGNYVVVKHAALFTSTIMSKVLALPNIKMFNATCVEDLITRPSDEGVRIAGVVTNWTL
;
A
#
# COMPACT_ATOMS: atom_id res chain seq x y z
N MET A 1 45.89 -14.37 -21.31
CA MET A 1 44.94 -15.41 -20.86
C MET A 1 43.80 -14.69 -20.17
N SER A 2 42.63 -14.66 -20.80
CA SER A 2 41.44 -14.02 -20.23
C SER A 2 40.92 -14.85 -19.04
N PRO A 3 40.42 -14.23 -17.96
CA PRO A 3 39.87 -14.96 -16.83
C PRO A 3 38.58 -15.71 -17.23
N PRO A 4 38.27 -16.84 -16.57
CA PRO A 4 37.07 -17.63 -16.86
C PRO A 4 35.80 -16.81 -16.59
N ALA A 5 34.87 -16.82 -17.53
CA ALA A 5 33.56 -16.20 -17.38
C ALA A 5 32.78 -16.92 -16.26
N ALA A 6 32.30 -16.15 -15.29
CA ALA A 6 31.39 -16.65 -14.28
C ALA A 6 30.08 -17.08 -14.95
N ILE A 7 29.72 -18.35 -14.82
CA ILE A 7 28.41 -18.85 -15.24
C ILE A 7 27.39 -18.47 -14.17
N SER A 8 26.42 -17.62 -14.52
CA SER A 8 25.30 -17.29 -13.64
C SER A 8 24.50 -18.55 -13.30
N PRO A 9 24.09 -18.75 -12.04
CA PRO A 9 23.22 -19.86 -11.67
C PRO A 9 21.85 -19.71 -12.35
N THR A 10 21.17 -20.85 -12.51
CA THR A 10 19.85 -20.94 -13.14
C THR A 10 18.85 -20.03 -12.42
N GLN A 11 18.29 -19.06 -13.13
CA GLN A 11 17.24 -18.17 -12.61
C GLN A 11 16.02 -18.98 -12.19
N GLN A 12 15.77 -19.11 -10.89
CA GLN A 12 14.44 -19.45 -10.40
C GLN A 12 13.58 -18.19 -10.52
N VAL A 13 12.92 -18.05 -11.67
CA VAL A 13 11.92 -17.01 -11.88
C VAL A 13 10.70 -17.39 -11.05
N ALA A 14 10.30 -16.54 -10.10
CA ALA A 14 9.06 -16.71 -9.37
C ALA A 14 7.89 -16.74 -10.37
N GLU A 15 7.13 -17.84 -10.37
CA GLU A 15 5.90 -17.94 -11.17
C GLU A 15 4.91 -16.85 -10.76
N LEU A 16 4.34 -16.17 -11.76
CA LEU A 16 3.25 -15.23 -11.56
C LEU A 16 2.06 -16.00 -10.96
N VAL A 17 1.61 -15.56 -9.78
CA VAL A 17 0.40 -16.07 -9.13
C VAL A 17 -0.77 -16.02 -10.13
N THR A 18 -1.34 -17.18 -10.43
CA THR A 18 -2.54 -17.30 -11.27
C THR A 18 -3.69 -16.57 -10.57
N PRO A 19 -4.40 -15.64 -11.22
CA PRO A 19 -5.43 -14.84 -10.57
C PRO A 19 -6.63 -15.71 -10.21
N THR A 20 -6.66 -16.21 -8.97
CA THR A 20 -7.76 -17.04 -8.46
C THR A 20 -8.67 -16.32 -7.49
N SER A 21 -8.34 -15.10 -7.04
CA SER A 21 -9.27 -14.34 -6.20
C SER A 21 -10.29 -13.60 -7.07
N LYS A 22 -11.48 -14.19 -7.23
CA LYS A 22 -12.68 -13.39 -7.54
C LYS A 22 -12.77 -12.30 -6.46
N LEU A 23 -12.62 -11.03 -6.87
CA LEU A 23 -12.78 -9.88 -5.98
C LEU A 23 -14.16 -9.97 -5.31
N ALA A 24 -14.24 -9.65 -4.03
CA ALA A 24 -15.51 -9.54 -3.33
C ALA A 24 -16.26 -8.30 -3.85
N VAL A 25 -17.12 -8.51 -4.85
CA VAL A 25 -18.03 -7.47 -5.35
C VAL A 25 -19.32 -7.55 -4.54
N ASN A 26 -19.58 -6.56 -3.69
CA ASN A 26 -20.87 -6.43 -3.03
C ASN A 26 -21.91 -5.92 -4.03
N GLY A 27 -22.81 -6.80 -4.48
CA GLY A 27 -23.96 -6.44 -5.33
C GLY A 27 -24.32 -7.55 -6.33
N GLY A 28 -25.61 -7.90 -6.42
CA GLY A 28 -26.12 -8.98 -7.29
C GLY A 28 -26.22 -8.63 -8.79
N ALA A 29 -25.34 -7.77 -9.30
CA ALA A 29 -25.34 -7.40 -10.71
C ALA A 29 -24.72 -8.52 -11.57
N LYS A 30 -25.25 -8.74 -12.78
CA LYS A 30 -24.58 -9.55 -13.81
C LYS A 30 -23.23 -8.90 -14.13
N THR A 31 -22.14 -9.52 -13.72
CA THR A 31 -20.79 -9.09 -14.08
C THR A 31 -20.45 -9.60 -15.47
N THR A 32 -20.56 -8.74 -16.47
CA THR A 32 -19.93 -8.93 -17.79
C THR A 32 -18.41 -8.99 -17.59
N THR A 33 -17.75 -9.94 -18.23
CA THR A 33 -16.28 -10.06 -18.15
C THR A 33 -15.59 -9.07 -19.09
N ILE A 34 -14.30 -8.77 -18.84
CA ILE A 34 -13.52 -7.95 -19.78
C ILE A 34 -13.45 -8.63 -21.15
N ASP A 35 -13.29 -9.95 -21.19
CA ASP A 35 -13.25 -10.72 -22.44
C ASP A 35 -14.54 -10.57 -23.24
N GLU A 36 -15.69 -10.50 -22.57
CA GLU A 36 -16.99 -10.23 -23.21
C GLU A 36 -17.11 -8.79 -23.74
N MET A 37 -16.41 -7.82 -23.15
CA MET A 37 -16.46 -6.41 -23.55
C MET A 37 -15.44 -6.06 -24.66
N ILE A 38 -14.38 -6.85 -24.81
CA ILE A 38 -13.32 -6.59 -25.81
C ILE A 38 -13.93 -6.52 -27.22
N GLY A 39 -13.60 -5.46 -27.94
CA GLY A 39 -14.07 -5.23 -29.32
C GLY A 39 -15.49 -4.66 -29.43
N GLN A 40 -16.24 -4.52 -28.33
CA GLN A 40 -17.61 -3.99 -28.33
C GLN A 40 -17.68 -2.48 -28.01
N TRP A 41 -16.71 -1.69 -28.47
CA TRP A 41 -16.58 -0.27 -28.13
C TRP A 41 -17.75 0.58 -28.65
N ASP A 42 -18.30 0.23 -29.81
CA ASP A 42 -19.44 0.95 -30.40
C ASP A 42 -20.74 0.81 -29.58
N ASN A 43 -20.85 -0.27 -28.79
CA ASN A 43 -22.01 -0.54 -27.93
C ASN A 43 -21.72 -0.28 -26.44
N PHE A 44 -20.50 0.12 -26.10
CA PHE A 44 -20.10 0.37 -24.73
C PHE A 44 -20.78 1.63 -24.20
N LYS A 45 -21.44 1.50 -23.06
CA LYS A 45 -22.03 2.63 -22.34
C LYS A 45 -21.98 2.40 -20.84
N PHE A 46 -21.59 3.43 -20.10
CA PHE A 46 -21.76 3.45 -18.66
C PHE A 46 -23.25 3.56 -18.29
N ALA A 47 -23.59 3.08 -17.10
CA ALA A 47 -24.91 3.35 -16.53
C ALA A 47 -25.08 4.87 -16.31
N PRO A 48 -26.30 5.42 -16.48
CA PRO A 48 -26.56 6.82 -16.16
C PRO A 48 -26.23 7.14 -14.68
N ILE A 49 -25.70 8.34 -14.42
CA ILE A 49 -25.37 8.82 -13.07
C ILE A 49 -25.53 10.34 -13.00
N ARG A 50 -25.83 10.88 -11.82
CA ARG A 50 -25.87 12.32 -11.54
C ARG A 50 -24.68 12.74 -10.68
N GLU A 51 -24.15 13.94 -10.90
CA GLU A 51 -22.98 14.50 -10.22
C GLU A 51 -23.15 14.50 -8.69
N SER A 52 -24.36 14.82 -8.22
CA SER A 52 -24.67 14.82 -6.78
C SER A 52 -24.56 13.44 -6.13
N GLU A 53 -24.76 12.36 -6.88
CA GLU A 53 -24.62 10.98 -6.38
C GLU A 53 -23.15 10.68 -6.11
N VAL A 54 -22.26 11.09 -7.02
CA VAL A 54 -20.81 10.95 -6.89
C VAL A 54 -20.30 11.75 -5.68
N SER A 55 -20.68 13.03 -5.57
CA SER A 55 -20.29 13.89 -4.45
C SER A 55 -20.74 13.32 -3.10
N ARG A 56 -22.01 12.90 -2.99
CA ARG A 56 -22.55 12.28 -1.77
C ARG A 56 -21.90 10.93 -1.45
N ALA A 57 -21.58 10.14 -2.48
CA ALA A 57 -20.96 8.83 -2.29
C ALA A 57 -19.56 8.96 -1.66
N MET A 58 -18.77 9.93 -2.11
CA MET A 58 -17.43 10.17 -1.56
C MET A 58 -17.50 10.82 -0.16
N THR A 59 -18.24 11.92 -0.02
CA THR A 59 -18.31 12.68 1.24
C THR A 59 -18.88 11.86 2.40
N ARG A 60 -19.92 11.05 2.16
CA ARG A 60 -20.50 10.17 3.19
C ARG A 60 -19.49 9.14 3.71
N ARG A 61 -18.67 8.58 2.82
CA ARG A 61 -17.64 7.59 3.21
C ARG A 61 -16.48 8.27 3.94
N TYR A 62 -16.00 9.38 3.39
CA TYR A 62 -14.89 10.10 4.00
C TYR A 62 -15.24 10.63 5.40
N PHE A 63 -16.47 11.15 5.60
CA PHE A 63 -16.92 11.57 6.92
C PHE A 63 -17.10 10.39 7.89
N LYS A 64 -17.59 9.24 7.41
CA LYS A 64 -17.63 8.02 8.23
C LYS A 64 -16.23 7.60 8.67
N ASP A 65 -15.25 7.67 7.78
CA ASP A 65 -13.86 7.36 8.10
C ASP A 65 -13.30 8.35 9.13
N LEU A 66 -13.55 9.66 8.95
CA LEU A 66 -13.15 10.69 9.92
C LEU A 66 -13.74 10.43 11.31
N ASP A 67 -15.04 10.14 11.40
CA ASP A 67 -15.72 9.84 12.67
C ASP A 67 -15.16 8.56 13.32
N THR A 68 -14.96 7.50 12.52
CA THR A 68 -14.48 6.21 13.01
C THR A 68 -13.04 6.26 13.55
N TYR A 69 -12.18 7.05 12.89
CA TYR A 69 -10.74 7.13 13.17
C TYR A 69 -10.35 8.39 13.97
N ALA A 70 -11.31 9.25 14.34
CA ALA A 70 -11.08 10.34 15.30
C ALA A 70 -10.50 9.82 16.62
N GLU A 71 -10.84 8.59 16.99
CA GLU A 71 -10.15 7.80 18.02
C GLU A 71 -9.65 6.50 17.36
N SER A 72 -8.32 6.34 17.28
CA SER A 72 -7.67 5.18 16.64
C SER A 72 -6.79 4.44 17.64
N ASP A 73 -6.62 3.13 17.46
CA ASP A 73 -5.74 2.33 18.32
C ASP A 73 -4.25 2.59 18.00
N ILE A 74 -3.94 2.76 16.72
CA ILE A 74 -2.59 3.02 16.22
C ILE A 74 -2.65 4.13 15.16
N VAL A 75 -1.71 5.07 15.25
CA VAL A 75 -1.45 6.07 14.20
C VAL A 75 -0.05 5.86 13.64
N ILE A 76 0.05 5.72 12.31
CA ILE A 76 1.30 5.62 11.55
C ILE A 76 1.47 6.92 10.75
N ILE A 77 2.54 7.66 11.04
CA ILE A 77 2.85 8.93 10.38
C ILE A 77 3.86 8.66 9.26
N GLY A 78 3.43 8.83 8.01
CA GLY A 78 4.20 8.58 6.80
C GLY A 78 3.98 7.18 6.21
N ALA A 79 3.47 7.13 4.99
CA ALA A 79 3.24 5.93 4.19
C ALA A 79 4.43 5.60 3.26
N GLY A 80 5.66 5.75 3.76
CA GLY A 80 6.86 5.27 3.07
C GLY A 80 7.04 3.75 3.18
N SER A 81 8.15 3.21 2.65
CA SER A 81 8.46 1.76 2.75
C SER A 81 8.38 1.23 4.18
N CYS A 82 8.93 1.97 5.15
CA CYS A 82 8.90 1.60 6.57
C CYS A 82 7.47 1.62 7.13
N GLY A 83 6.73 2.72 6.96
CA GLY A 83 5.37 2.86 7.47
C GLY A 83 4.39 1.85 6.87
N LEU A 84 4.47 1.59 5.56
CA LEU A 84 3.67 0.57 4.89
C LEU A 84 4.03 -0.85 5.36
N SER A 85 5.31 -1.12 5.64
CA SER A 85 5.73 -2.42 6.19
C SER A 85 5.21 -2.63 7.61
N ALA A 86 5.28 -1.61 8.46
CA ALA A 86 4.70 -1.65 9.80
C ALA A 86 3.17 -1.83 9.75
N ALA A 87 2.49 -1.07 8.89
CA ALA A 87 1.04 -1.16 8.70
C ALA A 87 0.61 -2.56 8.24
N TYR A 88 1.32 -3.15 7.28
CA TYR A 88 1.03 -4.50 6.79
C TYR A 88 1.12 -5.55 7.90
N VAL A 89 2.23 -5.55 8.65
CA VAL A 89 2.46 -6.53 9.72
C VAL A 89 1.43 -6.34 10.85
N LEU A 90 1.24 -5.10 11.31
CA LEU A 90 0.29 -4.80 12.39
C LEU A 90 -1.15 -5.13 11.98
N GLY A 91 -1.60 -4.70 10.81
CA GLY A 91 -2.97 -4.92 10.35
C GLY A 91 -3.29 -6.40 10.15
N LYS A 92 -2.31 -7.20 9.69
CA LYS A 92 -2.46 -8.65 9.55
C LYS A 92 -2.47 -9.36 10.91
N GLN A 93 -1.60 -8.98 11.85
CA GLN A 93 -1.48 -9.65 13.15
C GLN A 93 -2.58 -9.26 14.14
N ARG A 94 -3.10 -8.03 14.02
CA ARG A 94 -4.10 -7.45 14.91
C ARG A 94 -5.28 -6.89 14.11
N PRO A 95 -6.09 -7.77 13.48
CA PRO A 95 -7.25 -7.36 12.69
C PRO A 95 -8.33 -6.66 13.53
N ASP A 96 -8.24 -6.75 14.85
CA ASP A 96 -9.12 -6.09 15.83
C ASP A 96 -8.78 -4.61 16.05
N LEU A 97 -7.57 -4.14 15.70
CA LEU A 97 -7.12 -2.77 15.93
C LEU A 97 -7.41 -1.86 14.74
N LYS A 98 -7.90 -0.65 15.00
CA LYS A 98 -8.06 0.44 14.02
C LYS A 98 -6.72 1.14 13.80
N ILE A 99 -6.15 0.96 12.61
CA ILE A 99 -4.86 1.53 12.24
C ILE A 99 -5.08 2.70 11.26
N CYS A 100 -4.73 3.89 11.72
CA CYS A 100 -4.78 5.12 10.94
C CYS A 100 -3.41 5.43 10.34
N ILE A 101 -3.32 5.57 9.02
CA ILE A 101 -2.10 6.02 8.34
C ILE A 101 -2.33 7.47 7.90
N ILE A 102 -1.46 8.38 8.35
CA ILE A 102 -1.44 9.78 7.91
C ILE A 102 -0.27 9.97 6.96
N GLU A 103 -0.55 10.38 5.73
CA GLU A 103 0.47 10.61 4.69
C GLU A 103 0.33 12.03 4.12
N ALA A 104 1.43 12.79 4.17
CA ALA A 104 1.43 14.18 3.72
C ALA A 104 1.23 14.30 2.21
N SER A 105 1.87 13.45 1.40
CA SER A 105 1.77 13.53 -0.05
C SER A 105 0.41 13.03 -0.55
N VAL A 106 -0.02 13.52 -1.71
CA VAL A 106 -1.16 12.90 -2.43
C VAL A 106 -0.82 11.45 -2.78
N SER A 107 0.41 11.20 -3.23
CA SER A 107 0.92 9.87 -3.57
C SER A 107 1.71 9.27 -2.38
N PRO A 108 1.18 8.22 -1.72
CA PRO A 108 1.94 7.46 -0.72
C PRO A 108 3.13 6.72 -1.36
N GLY A 109 3.97 6.12 -0.53
CA GLY A 109 5.16 5.35 -0.95
C GLY A 109 6.49 6.05 -0.63
N GLY A 110 6.46 7.37 -0.40
CA GLY A 110 7.65 8.16 -0.06
C GLY A 110 8.78 7.96 -1.07
N GLY A 111 10.00 7.74 -0.59
CA GLY A 111 11.18 7.53 -1.45
C GLY A 111 11.27 6.16 -2.12
N ALA A 112 10.32 5.25 -1.90
CA ALA A 112 10.41 3.86 -2.37
C ALA A 112 9.85 3.64 -3.80
N TRP A 113 9.70 4.71 -4.57
CA TRP A 113 9.33 4.63 -5.98
C TRP A 113 10.52 4.38 -6.91
N LEU A 114 11.72 4.74 -6.47
CA LEU A 114 12.97 4.60 -7.22
C LEU A 114 14.09 4.02 -6.34
N GLY A 115 15.16 3.57 -6.99
CA GLY A 115 16.44 3.30 -6.36
C GLY A 115 17.32 4.56 -6.29
N GLY A 116 18.63 4.37 -6.19
CA GLY A 116 19.59 5.47 -6.17
C GLY A 116 19.68 6.20 -7.51
N GLN A 117 19.94 7.51 -7.48
CA GLN A 117 20.22 8.33 -8.67
C GLN A 117 19.13 8.23 -9.77
N LEU A 118 17.87 8.11 -9.37
CA LEU A 118 16.70 7.95 -10.26
C LEU A 118 16.65 6.63 -11.04
N PHE A 119 17.51 5.65 -10.73
CA PHE A 119 17.41 4.31 -11.30
C PHE A 119 16.26 3.52 -10.68
N SER A 120 15.90 2.39 -11.28
CA SER A 120 14.69 1.65 -10.90
C SER A 120 14.92 0.59 -9.82
N ALA A 121 16.04 -0.13 -9.88
CA ALA A 121 16.27 -1.34 -9.10
C ALA A 121 16.28 -1.07 -7.59
N MET A 122 15.61 -1.93 -6.82
CA MET A 122 15.61 -1.87 -5.36
C MET A 122 16.43 -3.02 -4.80
N VAL A 123 17.54 -2.68 -4.15
CA VAL A 123 18.42 -3.65 -3.49
C VAL A 123 17.98 -3.83 -2.04
N MET A 124 17.80 -5.08 -1.61
CA MET A 124 17.52 -5.43 -0.21
C MET A 124 18.52 -6.48 0.26
N ARG A 125 19.25 -6.19 1.34
CA ARG A 125 20.18 -7.17 1.94
C ARG A 125 19.41 -8.25 2.70
N LYS A 126 19.90 -9.48 2.68
CA LYS A 126 19.33 -10.57 3.49
C LYS A 126 19.49 -10.26 4.99
N PRO A 127 18.49 -10.58 5.85
CA PRO A 127 17.35 -11.46 5.59
C PRO A 127 16.06 -10.77 5.13
N ALA A 128 16.12 -9.56 4.53
CA ALA A 128 14.91 -8.82 4.13
C ALA A 128 14.11 -9.48 2.99
N ASP A 129 14.73 -10.42 2.26
CA ASP A 129 14.08 -11.28 1.27
C ASP A 129 12.96 -12.14 1.86
N ALA A 130 13.00 -12.45 3.17
CA ALA A 130 11.89 -13.11 3.86
C ALA A 130 10.61 -12.28 3.80
N PHE A 131 10.72 -10.95 3.91
CA PHE A 131 9.57 -10.06 3.80
C PHE A 131 9.05 -9.98 2.37
N LEU A 132 9.94 -9.97 1.36
CA LEU A 132 9.54 -9.99 -0.04
C LEU A 132 8.73 -11.25 -0.40
N ARG A 133 9.13 -12.43 0.12
CA ARG A 133 8.35 -13.66 -0.02
C ARG A 133 6.98 -13.55 0.63
N GLU A 134 6.91 -13.02 1.85
CA GLU A 134 5.66 -12.81 2.60
C GLU A 134 4.66 -11.91 1.83
N ILE A 135 5.14 -10.84 1.20
CA ILE A 135 4.30 -9.93 0.40
C ILE A 135 4.19 -10.32 -1.08
N GLY A 136 4.80 -11.43 -1.50
CA GLY A 136 4.73 -11.92 -2.88
C GLY A 136 5.36 -10.98 -3.92
N VAL A 137 6.45 -10.28 -3.56
CA VAL A 137 7.21 -9.44 -4.50
C VAL A 137 8.38 -10.26 -5.06
N PRO A 138 8.44 -10.49 -6.39
CA PRO A 138 9.54 -11.25 -6.98
C PRO A 138 10.85 -10.45 -6.95
N TYR A 139 11.97 -11.17 -6.84
CA TYR A 139 13.31 -10.61 -6.78
C TYR A 139 14.33 -11.57 -7.43
N GLU A 140 15.47 -11.01 -7.82
CA GLU A 140 16.66 -11.73 -8.27
C GLU A 140 17.62 -11.89 -7.08
N ASP A 141 18.16 -13.10 -6.86
CA ASP A 141 19.04 -13.39 -5.72
C ASP A 141 20.52 -13.28 -6.12
N GLU A 142 21.26 -12.42 -5.43
CA GLU A 142 22.68 -12.09 -5.67
C GLU A 142 23.56 -12.51 -4.48
N GLY A 143 23.14 -13.51 -3.72
CA GLY A 143 23.88 -14.05 -2.57
C GLY A 143 23.54 -13.32 -1.27
N ASN A 144 24.28 -12.26 -0.91
CA ASN A 144 24.09 -11.53 0.35
C ASN A 144 22.96 -10.49 0.30
N TYR A 145 22.42 -10.24 -0.90
CA TYR A 145 21.32 -9.33 -1.15
C TYR A 145 20.45 -9.87 -2.29
N VAL A 146 19.28 -9.27 -2.44
CA VAL A 146 18.36 -9.52 -3.54
C VAL A 146 17.99 -8.21 -4.21
N VAL A 147 17.55 -8.28 -5.46
CA VAL A 147 17.20 -7.12 -6.28
C VAL A 147 15.77 -7.27 -6.79
N VAL A 148 14.89 -6.35 -6.39
CA VAL A 148 13.57 -6.22 -7.00
C VAL A 148 13.73 -5.37 -8.26
N LYS A 149 13.20 -5.87 -9.39
CA LYS A 149 13.37 -5.24 -10.72
C LYS A 149 13.07 -3.74 -10.76
N HIS A 150 12.11 -3.30 -9.94
CA HIS A 150 11.78 -1.90 -9.78
C HIS A 150 11.24 -1.64 -8.37
N ALA A 151 11.72 -0.59 -7.70
CA ALA A 151 11.23 -0.12 -6.40
C ALA A 151 9.70 0.04 -6.34
N ALA A 152 9.10 0.59 -7.41
CA ALA A 152 7.65 0.68 -7.57
C ALA A 152 6.91 -0.67 -7.47
N LEU A 153 7.52 -1.80 -7.85
CA LEU A 153 6.88 -3.11 -7.71
C LEU A 153 6.71 -3.48 -6.24
N PHE A 154 7.73 -3.25 -5.41
CA PHE A 154 7.63 -3.43 -3.98
C PHE A 154 6.54 -2.53 -3.40
N THR A 155 6.63 -1.23 -3.67
CA THR A 155 5.78 -0.19 -3.07
C THR A 155 4.31 -0.34 -3.45
N SER A 156 4.00 -0.58 -4.72
CA SER A 156 2.62 -0.80 -5.17
C SER A 156 2.03 -2.09 -4.62
N THR A 157 2.80 -3.17 -4.56
CA THR A 157 2.33 -4.47 -4.05
C THR A 157 2.00 -4.39 -2.56
N ILE A 158 2.91 -3.85 -1.75
CA ILE A 158 2.65 -3.73 -0.30
C ILE A 158 1.50 -2.76 -0.02
N MET A 159 1.43 -1.64 -0.74
CA MET A 159 0.35 -0.68 -0.59
C MET A 159 -1.01 -1.30 -0.94
N SER A 160 -1.10 -2.08 -2.02
CA SER A 160 -2.32 -2.80 -2.38
C SER A 160 -2.76 -3.75 -1.28
N LYS A 161 -1.83 -4.52 -0.70
CA LYS A 161 -2.12 -5.44 0.42
C LYS A 161 -2.54 -4.71 1.68
N VAL A 162 -1.89 -3.61 2.03
CA VAL A 162 -2.24 -2.76 3.18
C VAL A 162 -3.65 -2.18 3.02
N LEU A 163 -3.96 -1.60 1.87
CA LEU A 163 -5.26 -0.96 1.62
C LEU A 163 -6.42 -1.96 1.49
N ALA A 164 -6.13 -3.24 1.26
CA ALA A 164 -7.12 -4.31 1.26
C ALA A 164 -7.51 -4.77 2.67
N LEU A 165 -6.76 -4.40 3.71
CA LEU A 165 -7.06 -4.77 5.09
C LEU A 165 -8.24 -3.91 5.62
N PRO A 166 -9.29 -4.53 6.18
CA PRO A 166 -10.52 -3.83 6.55
C PRO A 166 -10.36 -2.89 7.76
N ASN A 167 -9.29 -3.06 8.53
CA ASN A 167 -8.99 -2.33 9.76
C ASN A 167 -7.94 -1.21 9.57
N ILE A 168 -7.58 -0.92 8.32
CA ILE A 168 -6.64 0.15 7.97
C ILE A 168 -7.37 1.25 7.22
N LYS A 169 -7.14 2.49 7.61
CA LYS A 169 -7.50 3.68 6.83
C LYS A 169 -6.26 4.51 6.54
N MET A 170 -6.12 4.91 5.29
CA MET A 170 -5.12 5.87 4.86
C MET A 170 -5.76 7.22 4.59
N PHE A 171 -5.26 8.25 5.26
CA PHE A 171 -5.52 9.66 5.00
C PHE A 171 -4.27 10.26 4.35
N ASN A 172 -4.19 10.14 3.03
CA ASN A 172 -3.19 10.83 2.22
C ASN A 172 -3.60 12.29 1.97
N ALA A 173 -2.68 13.12 1.48
CA ALA A 173 -2.82 14.58 1.43
C ALA A 173 -3.10 15.23 2.80
N THR A 174 -2.70 14.57 3.89
CA THR A 174 -2.94 14.99 5.27
C THR A 174 -1.62 15.00 6.03
N CYS A 175 -1.24 16.13 6.59
CA CYS A 175 0.00 16.30 7.34
C CYS A 175 -0.26 16.21 8.85
N VAL A 176 0.69 15.66 9.60
CA VAL A 176 0.75 15.83 11.06
C VAL A 176 1.58 17.08 11.35
N GLU A 177 0.96 18.07 11.98
CA GLU A 177 1.58 19.37 12.27
C GLU A 177 2.08 19.47 13.72
N ASP A 178 1.50 18.69 14.64
CA ASP A 178 1.89 18.66 16.05
C ASP A 178 1.47 17.34 16.73
N LEU A 179 1.88 17.14 17.98
CA LEU A 179 1.54 15.98 18.81
C LEU A 179 0.56 16.37 19.93
N ILE A 180 -0.46 15.55 20.12
CA ILE A 180 -1.32 15.65 21.29
C ILE A 180 -0.59 14.99 22.45
N THR A 181 -0.31 15.74 23.52
CA THR A 181 0.42 15.23 24.69
C THR A 181 -0.43 15.25 25.96
N ARG A 182 -0.09 14.39 26.91
CA ARG A 182 -0.67 14.34 28.26
C ARG A 182 0.44 14.17 29.30
N PRO A 183 0.31 14.79 30.47
CA PRO A 183 1.17 14.48 31.60
C PRO A 183 0.90 13.05 32.10
N SER A 184 1.94 12.40 32.61
CA SER A 184 1.91 11.04 33.18
C SER A 184 2.97 10.93 34.28
N ASP A 185 2.89 9.88 35.09
CA ASP A 185 3.84 9.63 36.20
C ASP A 185 5.29 9.49 35.72
N GLU A 186 5.50 9.07 34.46
CA GLU A 186 6.81 8.89 33.82
C GLU A 186 7.23 10.10 32.96
N GLY A 187 6.47 11.20 32.99
CA GLY A 187 6.73 12.41 32.19
C GLY A 187 5.64 12.68 31.16
N VAL A 188 6.01 12.98 29.91
CA VAL A 188 5.05 13.34 28.85
C VAL A 188 4.72 12.13 27.98
N ARG A 189 3.44 11.80 27.89
CA ARG A 189 2.92 10.75 27.01
C ARG A 189 2.32 11.36 25.74
N ILE A 190 2.63 10.78 24.59
CA ILE A 190 1.93 11.07 23.33
C ILE A 190 0.58 10.35 23.36
N ALA A 191 -0.49 11.11 23.11
CA ALA A 191 -1.88 10.65 23.14
C ALA A 191 -2.63 10.87 21.81
N GLY A 192 -1.93 11.34 20.77
CA GLY A 192 -2.51 11.53 19.44
C GLY A 192 -1.68 12.48 18.58
N VAL A 193 -2.26 12.89 17.45
CA VAL A 193 -1.64 13.78 16.46
C VAL A 193 -2.59 14.93 16.12
N VAL A 194 -2.02 16.10 15.83
CA VAL A 194 -2.75 17.23 15.25
C VAL A 194 -2.56 17.17 13.75
N THR A 195 -3.67 17.09 13.00
CA THR A 195 -3.66 16.90 11.55
C THR A 195 -4.30 18.05 10.81
N ASN A 196 -3.78 18.34 9.62
CA ASN A 196 -4.37 19.28 8.67
C ASN A 196 -4.12 18.81 7.23
N TRP A 197 -4.74 19.47 6.25
CA TRP A 197 -4.42 19.24 4.85
C TRP A 197 -2.99 19.69 4.54
N THR A 198 -2.29 18.94 3.70
CA THR A 198 -0.97 19.36 3.23
C THR A 198 -1.07 20.61 2.35
N LEU A 199 -0.19 21.58 2.60
CA LEU A 199 -0.05 22.82 1.81
C LEU A 199 0.62 22.58 0.46
#